data_AF-K1Z3K0-F1
#
_entry.id   AF-K1Z3K0-F1
#
_cell.length_a   1.000
_cell.length_b   1.000
_cell.length_c   1.000
_cell.angle_alpha   90.00
_cell.angle_beta   90.00
_cell.angle_gamma   90.00
#
_symmetry.space_group_name_H-M   'P 1'
#
loop_
_entity.id
_entity.type
_entity.pdbx_description
1 polymer ?
#
loop_
_entity_poly.entity_id
_entity_poly.type
_entity_poly.pdbx_seq_one_letter_code
_entity_poly.pdbx_strand_id
1 'polypeptide(L)' 'MVAERLRQAVLEFAFPSPMEDLTLTISAGVATFPSPSIDNIDSLFRQADEALYRAKQTGRNRVELMDV' A
#
# COMPACT_ATOMS: atom_id res chain seq x y z
N MET A 1 4.06 4.73 10.14
CA MET A 1 4.81 4.14 9.00
C MET A 1 4.68 5.04 7.76
N VAL A 2 5.65 5.03 6.83
CA VAL A 2 5.66 5.88 5.62
C VAL A 2 4.48 5.57 4.68
N ALA A 3 4.17 4.29 4.46
CA ALA A 3 3.06 3.88 3.60
C ALA A 3 1.70 4.41 4.08
N GLU A 4 1.45 4.38 5.40
CA GLU A 4 0.20 4.90 5.97
C GLU A 4 0.10 6.43 5.82
N ARG A 5 1.23 7.15 5.98
CA ARG A 5 1.27 8.59 5.72
C ARG A 5 0.94 8.91 4.26
N LEU A 6 1.45 8.12 3.32
CA LEU A 6 1.13 8.28 1.90
C LEU A 6 -0.36 7.99 1.62
N ARG A 7 -0.92 6.94 2.23
CA ARG A 7 -2.34 6.60 2.08
C ARG A 7 -3.25 7.73 2.56
N GLN A 8 -2.96 8.29 3.73
CA GLN A 8 -3.71 9.43 4.27
C GLN A 8 -3.54 10.68 3.42
N ALA A 9 -2.32 11.00 2.99
CA ALA A 9 -2.07 12.15 2.13
C ALA A 9 -2.83 12.08 0.79
N VAL A 10 -2.98 10.89 0.20
CA VAL A 10 -3.81 10.72 -1.01
C VAL A 10 -5.29 10.85 -0.71
N LEU A 11 -5.77 10.26 0.40
CA LEU A 11 -7.17 10.36 0.80
C LEU A 11 -7.61 11.81 1.09
N GLU A 12 -6.72 12.59 1.69
CA GLU A 12 -6.95 13.99 2.06
C GLU A 12 -6.68 14.97 0.91
N PHE A 13 -6.20 14.48 -0.24
CA PHE A 13 -5.88 15.35 -1.37
C PHE A 13 -7.17 15.89 -2.02
N ALA A 14 -7.38 17.20 -1.87
CA ALA A 14 -8.42 17.91 -2.58
C ALA A 14 -7.96 18.23 -4.00
N PHE A 15 -8.60 17.60 -4.99
CA PHE A 15 -8.30 17.88 -6.39
C PHE A 15 -8.84 19.27 -6.78
N PRO A 16 -8.08 20.06 -7.57
CA PRO A 16 -8.58 21.32 -8.09
C PRO A 16 -9.61 21.08 -9.20
N SER A 17 -10.38 22.13 -9.51
CA SER A 17 -11.34 22.14 -10.62
C SER A 17 -10.70 21.69 -11.94
N PRO A 18 -11.36 20.83 -12.75
CA PRO A 18 -12.76 20.39 -12.64
C PRO A 18 -12.98 19.10 -11.84
N MET A 19 -11.99 18.63 -11.08
CA MET A 19 -12.05 17.35 -10.35
C MET A 19 -12.36 17.54 -8.85
N GLU A 20 -12.94 18.66 -8.45
CA GLU A 20 -13.20 19.01 -7.04
C GLU A 20 -14.02 17.97 -6.26
N ASP A 21 -14.86 17.17 -6.93
CA ASP A 21 -15.64 16.08 -6.31
C ASP A 21 -14.94 14.70 -6.35
N LEU A 22 -13.76 14.61 -6.96
CA LEU A 22 -13.03 13.35 -7.07
C LEU A 22 -12.37 12.99 -5.73
N THR A 23 -12.77 11.84 -5.16
CA THR A 23 -12.07 11.23 -4.04
C THR A 23 -11.20 10.07 -4.54
N LEU A 24 -9.88 10.17 -4.34
CA LEU A 24 -8.93 9.10 -4.66
C LEU A 24 -8.47 8.41 -3.38
N THR A 25 -8.30 7.09 -3.45
CA THR A 25 -7.66 6.31 -2.38
C THR A 25 -6.60 5.39 -2.98
N ILE A 26 -5.63 4.99 -2.15
CA ILE A 26 -4.66 3.95 -2.51
C ILE A 26 -4.73 2.80 -1.52
N SER A 27 -4.37 1.62 -2.00
CA SER A 27 -4.00 0.49 -1.15
C SER A 27 -2.51 0.26 -1.32
N ALA A 28 -1.81 -0.13 -0.26
CA ALA A 28 -0.37 -0.37 -0.29
C ALA A 28 -0.04 -1.71 0.39
N GLY A 29 0.94 -2.42 -0.17
CA GLY A 29 1.56 -3.57 0.46
C GLY A 29 2.97 -3.22 0.90
N VAL A 30 3.37 -3.71 2.07
CA VAL A 30 4.69 -3.46 2.65
C VAL A 30 5.36 -4.80 2.97
N ALA A 31 6.63 -4.90 2.63
CA ALA A 31 7.52 -5.98 3.00
C ALA A 31 8.84 -5.40 3.53
N THR A 32 9.54 -6.14 4.38
CA THR A 32 10.77 -5.67 5.03
C THR A 32 11.89 -6.68 4.85
N PHE A 33 13.09 -6.18 4.55
CA PHE A 33 14.32 -6.99 4.54
C PHE A 33 15.25 -6.53 5.68
N PRO A 34 15.90 -7.45 6.42
CA PRO A 34 15.82 -8.91 6.27
C PRO A 34 14.50 -9.49 6.84
N SER A 35 14.00 -10.57 6.23
CA SER A 35 12.90 -11.42 6.71
C SER A 35 13.22 -12.88 6.37
N PRO A 36 12.83 -13.87 7.20
CA PRO A 36 13.02 -15.30 6.91
C PRO A 36 12.44 -15.75 5.56
N SER A 37 11.39 -15.08 5.07
CA SER A 37 10.73 -15.41 3.81
C SER A 37 11.24 -14.62 2.61
N ILE A 38 12.27 -13.79 2.81
CA ILE A 38 12.87 -12.94 1.76
C ILE A 38 14.36 -13.27 1.64
N ASP A 39 14.68 -14.00 0.60
CA ASP A 39 16.04 -14.46 0.25
C ASP A 39 16.72 -13.59 -0.83
N ASN A 40 15.97 -12.79 -1.57
CA ASN A 40 16.47 -11.95 -2.66
C ASN A 40 15.51 -10.78 -2.96
N ILE A 41 15.88 -9.95 -3.93
CA ILE A 41 15.08 -8.78 -4.33
C ILE A 41 13.73 -9.17 -4.94
N ASP A 42 13.65 -10.28 -5.67
CA ASP A 42 12.41 -10.74 -6.30
C ASP A 42 11.42 -11.25 -5.25
N SER A 43 11.88 -11.94 -4.20
CA SER A 43 11.03 -12.33 -3.07
C SER A 43 10.57 -11.14 -2.23
N LEU A 44 11.39 -10.10 -2.09
CA LEU A 44 10.99 -8.83 -1.45
C LEU A 44 9.83 -8.17 -2.21
N PHE A 45 9.95 -8.01 -3.53
CA PHE A 45 8.90 -7.42 -4.35
C PHE A 45 7.63 -8.28 -4.38
N ARG A 46 7.78 -9.59 -4.51
CA ARG A 46 6.64 -10.52 -4.48
C ARG A 46 5.86 -10.41 -3.19
N GLN A 47 6.55 -10.37 -2.05
CA GLN A 47 5.90 -10.27 -0.75
C GLN A 47 5.17 -8.92 -0.57
N ALA A 48 5.76 -7.81 -1.05
CA ALA A 48 5.09 -6.51 -1.06
C ALA A 48 3.84 -6.52 -1.96
N ASP A 49 3.90 -7.18 -3.12
CA ASP A 49 2.75 -7.31 -4.02
C ASP A 49 1.65 -8.21 -3.44
N GLU A 50 2.01 -9.30 -2.76
CA GLU A 50 1.05 -10.16 -2.04
C GLU A 50 0.32 -9.38 -0.92
N ALA A 51 1.06 -8.57 -0.15
CA ALA A 51 0.44 -7.67 0.83
C ALA A 51 -0.50 -6.66 0.16
N LEU A 52 -0.10 -6.08 -0.98
CA LEU A 52 -0.96 -5.16 -1.74
C LEU A 52 -2.21 -5.87 -2.26
N TYR A 53 -2.07 -7.10 -2.73
CA TYR A 53 -3.18 -7.92 -3.20
C TYR A 53 -4.16 -8.20 -2.06
N ARG A 54 -3.66 -8.56 -0.87
CA ARG A 54 -4.48 -8.69 0.35
C ARG A 54 -5.22 -7.40 0.65
N ALA A 55 -4.55 -6.25 0.62
CA ALA A 55 -5.17 -4.95 0.89
C ALA A 55 -6.35 -4.67 -0.06
N LYS A 56 -6.20 -5.04 -1.34
CA LYS A 56 -7.25 -4.89 -2.35
C LYS A 56 -8.42 -5.85 -2.14
N GLN A 57 -8.15 -7.09 -1.70
CA GLN A 57 -9.18 -8.10 -1.44
C GLN A 57 -9.93 -7.88 -0.12
N THR A 58 -9.29 -7.31 0.91
CA THR A 58 -9.90 -7.11 2.24
C THR A 58 -10.65 -5.80 2.40
N GLY A 59 -10.83 -5.02 1.32
CA GLY A 59 -11.68 -3.82 1.31
C GLY A 59 -11.02 -2.55 0.79
N ARG A 60 -9.81 -2.63 0.22
CA ARG A 60 -9.04 -1.48 -0.30
C ARG A 60 -8.80 -0.40 0.77
N ASN A 61 -8.31 0.77 0.32
CA ASN A 61 -7.99 1.94 1.14
C ASN A 61 -7.29 1.61 2.47
N ARG A 62 -6.26 0.75 2.40
CA ARG A 62 -5.50 0.29 3.57
C ARG A 62 -4.08 -0.08 3.22
N VAL A 63 -3.26 -0.19 4.26
CA VAL A 63 -1.92 -0.73 4.18
C VAL A 63 -1.91 -2.11 4.82
N GLU A 64 -1.38 -3.10 4.12
CA GLU A 64 -1.10 -4.43 4.66
C GLU A 64 0.42 -4.61 4.75
N LEU A 65 0.85 -5.23 5.83
CA LEU A 65 2.23 -5.67 6.04
C LEU A 65 2.22 -7.19 5.94
N MET A 66 3.21 -7.77 5.27
CA MET A 66 3.41 -9.21 5.34
C MET A 66 4.37 -9.53 6.49
N ASP A 67 3.80 -10.00 7.59
CA ASP A 67 4.56 -10.51 8.72
C ASP A 67 5.01 -11.94 8.43
N VAL A 68 6.32 -12.10 8.19
CA VAL A 68 6.99 -13.40 8.22
C VAL A 68 8.41 -13.25 8.72
#